data_AF-A0A1Y0H344-F1
#
_entry.id   AF-A0A1Y0H344-F1
#
_cell.length_a   1.000
_cell.length_b   1.000
_cell.length_c   1.000
_cell.angle_alpha   90.00
_cell.angle_beta   90.00
_cell.angle_gamma   90.00
#
_symmetry.space_group_name_H-M   'P 1'
#
loop_
_entity.id
_entity.type
_entity.pdbx_description
1 polymer ?
#
loop_
_entity_poly.entity_id
_entity_poly.type
_entity_poly.pdbx_seq_one_letter_code
_entity_poly.pdbx_strand_id
1 'polypeptide(L)'
;MIRDVEPLEGFGEPWGLLAAILEDGTKEWRGEIWEEVGPEVMTWRPYPGGPSAGAVWLHLIMVELAWFGLKDELMEAERAELLWDAIDVDEGIWPDAPAQPMSWYVALQDRYRQVSLAGIKKFGAGDEVLGSGENRHTQRWIFGHVIQHEAYHGGQIVMLVTQAQRER
;
A
#
# COMPACT_ATOMS: atom_id res chain seq x y z
N MET A 1 22.23 2.69 -7.85
CA MET A 1 22.44 2.24 -9.25
C MET A 1 21.06 2.18 -9.86
N ILE A 2 20.74 3.07 -10.81
CA ILE A 2 19.46 3.03 -11.52
C ILE A 2 19.44 1.75 -12.34
N ARG A 3 18.44 0.90 -12.12
CA ARG A 3 18.22 -0.33 -12.89
C ARG A 3 16.90 -0.17 -13.62
N ASP A 4 16.86 -0.68 -14.86
CA ASP A 4 15.59 -0.79 -15.56
C ASP A 4 14.75 -1.92 -14.93
N VAL A 5 13.43 -1.80 -14.99
CA VAL A 5 12.51 -2.80 -14.44
C VAL A 5 12.16 -3.82 -15.51
N GLU A 6 12.49 -5.08 -15.24
CA GLU A 6 12.07 -6.20 -16.10
C GLU A 6 10.66 -6.68 -15.69
N PRO A 7 9.77 -7.01 -16.65
CA PRO A 7 8.45 -7.54 -16.32
C PRO A 7 8.52 -8.78 -15.43
N LEU A 8 7.65 -8.87 -14.42
CA LEU A 8 7.56 -10.06 -13.57
C LEU A 8 7.17 -11.30 -14.40
N GLU A 9 7.91 -12.40 -14.18
CA GLU A 9 7.64 -13.67 -14.85
C GLU A 9 6.27 -14.25 -14.48
N GLY A 10 5.61 -14.87 -15.47
CA GLY A 10 4.32 -15.52 -15.27
C GLY A 10 3.11 -14.59 -15.32
N PHE A 11 3.29 -13.34 -15.78
CA PHE A 11 2.23 -12.36 -16.02
C PHE A 11 2.20 -11.96 -17.49
N GLY A 12 0.99 -11.75 -18.03
CA GLY A 12 0.83 -11.15 -19.37
C GLY A 12 1.08 -9.65 -19.36
N GLU A 13 1.31 -9.06 -20.53
CA GLU A 13 1.37 -7.59 -20.68
C GLU A 13 -0.04 -6.97 -20.54
N PRO A 14 -0.19 -5.80 -19.89
CA PRO A 14 0.86 -4.96 -19.29
C PRO A 14 1.19 -5.31 -17.83
N TRP A 15 0.62 -6.39 -17.28
CA TRP A 15 0.59 -6.68 -15.86
C TRP A 15 1.96 -7.02 -15.28
N GLY A 16 2.78 -7.77 -16.02
CA GLY A 16 4.15 -8.09 -15.57
C GLY A 16 5.00 -6.85 -15.35
N LEU A 17 4.95 -5.90 -16.31
CA LEU A 17 5.70 -4.65 -16.20
C LEU A 17 5.17 -3.76 -15.08
N LEU A 18 3.85 -3.59 -14.97
CA LEU A 18 3.25 -2.74 -13.93
C LEU A 18 3.48 -3.29 -12.52
N ALA A 19 3.45 -4.61 -12.36
CA ALA A 19 3.77 -5.24 -11.08
C ALA A 19 5.25 -5.05 -10.71
N ALA A 20 6.17 -5.14 -11.68
CA ALA A 20 7.59 -4.87 -11.46
C ALA A 20 7.83 -3.41 -11.04
N ILE A 21 7.15 -2.45 -11.69
CA ILE A 21 7.20 -1.03 -11.32
C ILE A 21 6.68 -0.81 -9.89
N LEU A 22 5.58 -1.45 -9.52
CA LEU A 22 5.05 -1.37 -8.16
C LEU A 22 6.07 -1.87 -7.13
N GLU A 23 6.67 -3.04 -7.35
CA GLU A 23 7.69 -3.57 -6.44
C GLU A 23 8.96 -2.72 -6.37
N ASP A 24 9.38 -2.13 -7.48
CA ASP A 24 10.54 -1.24 -7.52
C ASP A 24 10.28 0.04 -6.71
N GLY A 25 9.11 0.66 -6.91
CA GLY A 25 8.65 1.78 -6.10
C GLY A 25 8.59 1.43 -4.61
N THR A 26 8.05 0.25 -4.26
CA THR A 26 8.05 -0.27 -2.88
C THR A 26 9.46 -0.32 -2.28
N LYS A 27 10.43 -0.85 -3.04
CA LYS A 27 11.82 -0.98 -2.61
C LYS A 27 12.47 0.39 -2.42
N GLU A 28 12.20 1.33 -3.32
CA GLU A 28 12.81 2.66 -3.30
C GLU A 28 12.42 3.43 -2.04
N TRP A 29 11.12 3.62 -1.78
CA TRP A 29 10.71 4.41 -0.60
C TRP A 29 11.03 3.70 0.72
N ARG A 30 10.97 2.36 0.78
CA ARG A 30 11.41 1.62 1.97
C ARG A 30 12.92 1.80 2.20
N GLY A 31 13.70 1.88 1.13
CA GLY A 31 15.14 2.11 1.15
C GLY A 31 15.55 3.48 1.71
N GLU A 32 14.64 4.46 1.74
CA GLU A 32 14.85 5.76 2.37
C GLU A 32 14.77 5.70 3.91
N ILE A 33 14.24 4.61 4.48
CA ILE A 33 14.23 4.37 5.93
C ILE A 33 15.46 3.52 6.27
N TRP A 34 16.58 4.18 6.57
CA TRP A 34 17.90 3.55 6.65
C TRP A 34 18.12 2.61 7.85
N GLU A 35 17.24 2.63 8.84
CA GLU A 35 17.33 1.80 10.04
C GLU A 35 15.99 1.17 10.42
N GLU A 36 16.03 0.07 11.15
CA GLU A 36 14.82 -0.52 11.72
C GLU A 36 14.19 0.46 12.71
N VAL A 37 12.92 0.78 12.51
CA VAL A 37 12.19 1.68 13.42
C VAL A 37 11.25 0.90 14.34
N GLY A 38 11.35 1.24 15.63
CA GLY A 38 10.61 0.58 16.68
C GLY A 38 9.14 1.00 16.76
N PRO A 39 8.34 0.28 17.57
CA PRO A 39 6.90 0.52 17.74
C PRO A 39 6.53 1.98 18.03
N GLU A 40 7.31 2.66 18.87
CA GLU A 40 6.94 4.00 19.28
C GLU A 40 7.10 5.04 18.16
N VAL A 41 7.99 4.81 17.20
CA VAL A 41 8.12 5.64 15.98
C VAL A 41 6.96 5.33 15.04
N MET A 42 6.60 4.06 14.88
CA MET A 42 5.51 3.62 14.01
C MET A 42 4.14 4.13 14.46
N THR A 43 3.96 4.37 15.76
CA THR A 43 2.70 4.88 16.35
C THR A 43 2.72 6.37 16.67
N TRP A 44 3.86 7.05 16.54
CA TRP A 44 3.94 8.50 16.74
C TRP A 44 3.06 9.26 15.74
N ARG A 45 2.45 10.35 16.20
CA ARG A 45 1.58 11.22 15.40
C ARG A 45 2.02 12.68 15.53
N PRO A 46 1.96 13.46 14.44
CA PRO A 46 2.29 14.89 14.47
C PRO A 46 1.26 15.74 15.24
N TYR A 47 0.02 15.27 15.36
CA TYR A 47 -1.05 15.93 16.10
C TYR A 47 -2.13 14.92 16.52
N PRO A 48 -2.96 15.22 17.54
CA PRO A 48 -4.05 14.33 17.96
C PRO A 48 -5.01 13.97 16.83
N GLY A 49 -5.27 12.69 16.62
CA GLY A 49 -6.13 12.18 15.55
C GLY A 49 -5.48 12.14 14.15
N GLY A 50 -4.23 12.61 14.01
CA GLY A 50 -3.50 12.52 12.74
C GLY A 50 -3.00 11.12 12.40
N PRO A 51 -2.52 10.90 11.16
CA PRO A 51 -1.92 9.63 10.76
C PRO A 51 -0.59 9.38 11.48
N SER A 52 -0.37 8.14 11.91
CA SER A 52 0.97 7.62 12.21
C SER A 52 1.53 6.90 10.98
N ALA A 53 2.85 6.65 10.95
CA ALA A 53 3.48 5.87 9.88
C ALA A 53 2.83 4.48 9.72
N GLY A 54 2.57 3.79 10.83
CA GLY A 54 1.87 2.50 10.82
C GLY A 54 0.45 2.57 10.26
N ALA A 55 -0.31 3.62 10.58
CA ALA A 55 -1.68 3.79 10.08
C ALA A 55 -1.71 4.03 8.56
N VAL A 56 -0.78 4.83 8.04
CA VAL A 56 -0.62 5.05 6.59
C VAL A 56 -0.21 3.77 5.88
N TRP A 57 0.64 2.95 6.51
CA TRP A 57 1.06 1.66 5.96
C TRP A 57 -0.10 0.66 5.83
N LEU A 58 -0.97 0.59 6.83
CA LEU A 58 -2.17 -0.24 6.76
C LEU A 58 -3.13 0.26 5.67
N HIS A 59 -3.30 1.58 5.56
CA HIS A 59 -4.09 2.19 4.50
C HIS A 59 -3.57 1.83 3.10
N LEU A 60 -2.25 1.84 2.87
CA LEU A 60 -1.65 1.41 1.61
C LEU A 60 -2.09 0.00 1.20
N ILE A 61 -2.00 -0.95 2.14
CA ILE A 61 -2.38 -2.34 1.90
C ILE A 61 -3.87 -2.44 1.57
N MET A 62 -4.72 -1.74 2.32
CA MET A 62 -6.15 -1.72 2.08
C MET A 62 -6.51 -1.16 0.70
N VAL A 63 -5.88 -0.05 0.29
CA VAL A 63 -6.13 0.57 -1.00
C VAL A 63 -5.74 -0.36 -2.14
N GLU A 64 -4.58 -1.01 -2.06
CA GLU A 64 -4.16 -2.00 -3.06
C GLU A 64 -5.20 -3.11 -3.22
N LEU A 65 -5.63 -3.72 -2.10
CA LEU A 65 -6.63 -4.79 -2.11
C LEU A 65 -8.00 -4.31 -2.61
N ALA A 66 -8.43 -3.11 -2.21
CA ALA A 66 -9.71 -2.55 -2.62
C ALA A 66 -9.75 -2.29 -4.13
N TRP A 67 -8.73 -1.63 -4.67
CA TRP A 67 -8.67 -1.27 -6.09
C TRP A 67 -8.44 -2.49 -6.99
N PHE A 68 -7.75 -3.52 -6.51
CA PHE A 68 -7.65 -4.79 -7.23
C PHE A 68 -8.89 -5.68 -7.09
N GLY A 69 -9.95 -5.20 -6.44
CA GLY A 69 -11.22 -5.91 -6.33
C GLY A 69 -11.18 -7.10 -5.36
N LEU A 70 -10.22 -7.10 -4.43
CA LEU A 70 -9.97 -8.20 -3.48
C LEU A 70 -10.57 -7.95 -2.10
N LYS A 71 -11.17 -6.77 -1.86
CA LYS A 71 -11.83 -6.40 -0.60
C LYS A 71 -12.82 -7.45 -0.11
N ASP A 72 -13.63 -7.99 -1.02
CA ASP A 72 -14.68 -8.95 -0.69
C ASP A 72 -14.16 -10.40 -0.57
N GLU A 73 -12.88 -10.64 -0.93
CA GLU A 73 -12.21 -11.93 -0.73
C GLU A 73 -11.61 -12.05 0.69
N LEU A 74 -11.55 -10.97 1.46
CA LEU A 74 -10.96 -10.95 2.81
C LEU A 74 -11.85 -11.58 3.88
N MET A 75 -11.26 -12.42 4.71
CA MET A 75 -11.87 -12.92 5.94
C MET A 75 -12.01 -11.80 6.98
N GLU A 76 -12.94 -11.98 7.93
CA GLU A 76 -13.14 -11.03 9.05
C GLU A 76 -11.84 -10.79 9.84
N ALA A 77 -11.05 -11.84 10.07
CA ALA A 77 -9.76 -11.73 10.77
C ALA A 77 -8.74 -10.87 9.99
N GLU A 78 -8.73 -10.94 8.67
CA GLU A 78 -7.85 -10.14 7.81
C GLU A 78 -8.28 -8.68 7.79
N ARG A 79 -9.59 -8.42 7.72
CA ARG A 79 -10.16 -7.07 7.84
C ARG A 79 -9.84 -6.44 9.20
N ALA A 80 -9.95 -7.22 10.27
CA ALA A 80 -9.61 -6.77 11.62
C ALA A 80 -8.11 -6.48 11.78
N GLU A 81 -7.24 -7.34 11.24
CA GLU A 81 -5.79 -7.14 11.25
C GLU A 81 -5.37 -5.86 10.49
N LEU A 82 -6.02 -5.57 9.37
CA LEU A 82 -5.78 -4.38 8.57
C LEU A 82 -6.48 -3.12 9.11
N LEU A 83 -7.22 -3.23 10.22
CA LEU A 83 -8.05 -2.15 10.77
C LEU A 83 -9.02 -1.56 9.73
N TRP A 84 -9.55 -2.42 8.85
CA TRP A 84 -10.30 -2.03 7.66
C TRP A 84 -11.46 -1.08 7.97
N ASP A 85 -12.22 -1.39 9.02
CA ASP A 85 -13.42 -0.65 9.39
C ASP A 85 -13.13 0.53 10.35
N ALA A 86 -11.85 0.76 10.69
CA ALA A 86 -11.40 1.85 11.55
C ALA A 86 -10.65 2.98 10.79
N ILE A 87 -10.42 2.80 9.48
CA ILE A 87 -9.81 3.80 8.59
C ILE A 87 -10.90 4.40 7.71
N ASP A 88 -11.04 5.72 7.74
CA ASP A 88 -11.83 6.49 6.77
C ASP A 88 -11.05 7.75 6.39
N VAL A 89 -10.25 7.66 5.33
CA VAL A 89 -9.35 8.76 4.92
C VAL A 89 -10.14 9.94 4.35
N ASP A 90 -11.31 9.68 3.75
CA ASP A 90 -12.16 10.74 3.19
C ASP A 90 -12.75 11.61 4.30
N GLU A 91 -13.09 11.01 5.45
CA GLU A 91 -13.51 11.72 6.66
C GLU A 91 -12.33 12.09 7.59
N GLY A 92 -11.09 11.82 7.18
CA GLY A 92 -9.87 12.14 7.94
C GLY A 92 -9.68 11.30 9.23
N ILE A 93 -10.31 10.13 9.31
CA ILE A 93 -10.27 9.20 10.44
C ILE A 93 -9.09 8.24 10.27
N TRP A 94 -8.13 8.34 11.21
CA TRP A 94 -6.96 7.47 11.29
C TRP A 94 -6.98 6.64 12.57
N PRO A 95 -6.78 5.31 12.50
CA PRO A 95 -6.82 4.45 13.67
C PRO A 95 -5.53 4.53 14.47
N ASP A 96 -5.59 4.08 15.72
CA ASP A 96 -4.40 3.76 16.50
C ASP A 96 -3.74 2.51 15.89
N ALA A 97 -2.62 2.71 15.19
CA ALA A 97 -1.90 1.63 14.56
C ALA A 97 -1.33 0.66 15.61
N PRO A 98 -1.22 -0.65 15.31
CA PRO A 98 -0.60 -1.61 16.21
C PRO A 98 0.80 -1.17 16.61
N ALA A 99 1.13 -1.27 17.90
CA ALA A 99 2.46 -0.95 18.43
C ALA A 99 3.46 -2.07 18.05
N GLN A 100 3.76 -2.17 16.76
CA GLN A 100 4.66 -3.15 16.15
C GLN A 100 5.84 -2.43 15.47
N PRO A 101 7.01 -3.07 15.36
CA PRO A 101 8.15 -2.51 14.65
C PRO A 101 7.91 -2.47 13.13
N MET A 102 8.71 -1.70 12.39
CA MET A 102 8.60 -1.58 10.93
C MET A 102 8.62 -2.93 10.20
N SER A 103 9.51 -3.83 10.62
CA SER A 103 9.63 -5.18 10.07
C SER A 103 8.31 -5.96 10.07
N TRP A 104 7.42 -5.71 11.04
CA TRP A 104 6.08 -6.31 11.05
C TRP A 104 5.20 -5.76 9.92
N TYR A 105 5.19 -4.44 9.70
CA TYR A 105 4.44 -3.80 8.62
C TYR A 105 4.97 -4.18 7.23
N VAL A 106 6.29 -4.31 7.10
CA VAL A 106 6.94 -4.83 5.88
C VAL A 106 6.46 -6.25 5.57
N ALA A 107 6.54 -7.15 6.56
CA ALA A 107 6.07 -8.53 6.39
C ALA A 107 4.57 -8.61 6.09
N LEU A 108 3.78 -7.71 6.69
CA LEU A 108 2.34 -7.60 6.44
C LEU A 108 2.06 -7.17 5.01
N GLN A 109 2.69 -6.10 4.53
CA GLN A 109 2.54 -5.63 3.15
C GLN A 109 3.02 -6.69 2.17
N ASP A 110 4.16 -7.35 2.42
CA ASP A 110 4.68 -8.40 1.53
C ASP A 110 3.70 -9.57 1.42
N ARG A 111 3.06 -9.97 2.53
CA ARG A 111 2.03 -11.02 2.51
C ARG A 111 0.83 -10.63 1.65
N TYR A 112 0.27 -9.45 1.86
CA TYR A 112 -0.90 -9.01 1.06
C TYR A 112 -0.53 -8.64 -0.38
N ARG A 113 0.72 -8.23 -0.65
CA ARG A 113 1.25 -8.09 -2.00
C ARG A 113 1.20 -9.41 -2.75
N GLN A 114 1.52 -10.54 -2.11
CA GLN A 114 1.39 -11.85 -2.76
C GLN A 114 -0.08 -12.17 -3.09
N VAL A 115 -1.03 -11.79 -2.23
CA VAL A 115 -2.48 -11.93 -2.50
C VAL A 115 -2.87 -11.09 -3.71
N SER A 116 -2.46 -9.81 -3.75
CA SER A 116 -2.65 -8.91 -4.88
C SER A 116 -2.07 -9.47 -6.17
N LEU A 117 -0.82 -9.91 -6.16
CA LEU A 117 -0.14 -10.49 -7.32
C LEU A 117 -0.84 -11.78 -7.81
N ALA A 118 -1.39 -12.59 -6.92
CA ALA A 118 -2.22 -13.72 -7.32
C ALA A 118 -3.55 -13.26 -7.94
N GLY A 119 -4.16 -12.21 -7.37
CA GLY A 119 -5.41 -11.61 -7.84
C GLY A 119 -5.30 -11.01 -9.24
N ILE A 120 -4.24 -10.25 -9.53
CA ILE A 120 -4.07 -9.59 -10.84
C ILE A 120 -3.85 -10.58 -11.99
N LYS A 121 -3.54 -11.86 -11.73
CA LYS A 121 -3.55 -12.89 -12.79
C LYS A 121 -4.93 -13.14 -13.38
N LYS A 122 -5.98 -12.73 -12.67
CA LYS A 122 -7.38 -12.77 -13.13
C LYS A 122 -7.77 -11.51 -13.94
N PHE A 123 -6.89 -10.50 -14.02
CA PHE A 123 -7.16 -9.28 -14.78
C PHE A 123 -7.33 -9.62 -16.26
N GLY A 124 -8.29 -8.95 -16.89
CA GLY A 124 -8.57 -9.05 -18.31
C GLY A 124 -7.66 -8.14 -19.12
N ALA A 125 -8.23 -7.54 -20.17
CA ALA A 125 -7.48 -6.64 -21.03
C ALA A 125 -7.20 -5.31 -20.31
N GLY A 126 -6.04 -4.70 -20.55
CA GLY A 126 -5.68 -3.46 -19.85
C GLY A 126 -6.59 -2.26 -20.13
N ASP A 127 -7.26 -2.26 -21.27
CA ASP A 127 -8.26 -1.28 -21.69
C ASP A 127 -9.69 -1.67 -21.34
N GLU A 128 -9.90 -2.83 -20.69
CA GLU A 128 -11.19 -3.23 -20.16
C GLU A 128 -11.67 -2.21 -19.13
N VAL A 129 -12.87 -1.68 -19.34
CA VAL A 129 -13.49 -0.68 -18.48
C VAL A 129 -14.32 -1.37 -17.41
N LEU A 130 -14.01 -1.10 -16.15
CA LEU A 130 -14.78 -1.50 -14.99
C LEU A 130 -15.63 -0.32 -14.49
N GLY A 131 -16.70 -0.65 -13.75
CA GLY A 131 -17.60 0.33 -13.14
C GLY A 131 -18.62 0.95 -14.10
N SER A 132 -19.30 2.00 -13.64
CA SER A 132 -20.36 2.68 -14.38
C SER A 132 -20.45 4.17 -14.01
N GLY A 133 -21.05 4.98 -14.88
CA GLY A 133 -21.18 6.42 -14.66
C GLY A 133 -19.84 7.13 -14.52
N GLU A 134 -19.69 7.91 -13.44
CA GLU A 134 -18.46 8.65 -13.12
C GLU A 134 -17.34 7.75 -12.57
N ASN A 135 -17.66 6.54 -12.10
CA ASN A 135 -16.71 5.58 -11.55
C ASN A 135 -16.17 4.62 -12.61
N ARG A 136 -15.98 5.11 -13.85
CA ARG A 136 -15.48 4.30 -14.97
C ARG A 136 -13.98 4.38 -15.05
N HIS A 137 -13.31 3.26 -14.86
CA HIS A 137 -11.86 3.17 -14.91
C HIS A 137 -11.43 1.97 -15.76
N THR A 138 -10.32 2.07 -16.49
CA THR A 138 -9.73 0.90 -17.12
C THR A 138 -8.92 0.10 -16.10
N GLN A 139 -8.77 -1.22 -16.28
CA GLN A 139 -7.91 -2.02 -15.41
C GLN A 139 -6.46 -1.51 -15.37
N ARG A 140 -5.93 -1.01 -16.49
CA ARG A 140 -4.61 -0.37 -16.52
C ARG A 140 -4.56 0.90 -15.69
N TRP A 141 -5.62 1.71 -15.72
CA TRP A 141 -5.69 2.91 -14.88
C TRP A 141 -5.74 2.54 -13.40
N ILE A 142 -6.53 1.52 -13.03
CA ILE A 142 -6.62 1.02 -11.65
C ILE A 142 -5.24 0.63 -11.12
N PHE A 143 -4.47 -0.13 -11.91
CA PHE A 143 -3.10 -0.48 -11.54
C PHE A 143 -2.18 0.73 -11.43
N GLY A 144 -2.23 1.62 -12.43
CA GLY A 144 -1.48 2.87 -12.40
C GLY A 144 -1.81 3.74 -11.18
N HIS A 145 -3.07 3.76 -10.76
CA HIS A 145 -3.53 4.45 -9.57
C HIS A 145 -2.91 3.85 -8.31
N VAL A 146 -2.88 2.52 -8.17
CA VAL A 146 -2.23 1.84 -7.04
C VAL A 146 -0.73 2.19 -6.97
N ILE A 147 -0.01 2.18 -8.10
CA ILE A 147 1.41 2.59 -8.15
C ILE A 147 1.59 4.04 -7.69
N GLN A 148 0.78 4.97 -8.21
CA GLN A 148 0.84 6.37 -7.83
C GLN A 148 0.53 6.57 -6.34
N HIS A 149 -0.52 5.91 -5.87
CA HIS A 149 -1.00 6.01 -4.49
C HIS A 149 0.03 5.45 -3.51
N GLU A 150 0.71 4.36 -3.89
CA GLU A 150 1.81 3.83 -3.10
C GLU A 150 2.99 4.80 -3.02
N ALA A 151 3.45 5.35 -4.15
CA ALA A 151 4.56 6.29 -4.14
C ALA A 151 4.26 7.52 -3.27
N TYR A 152 3.03 8.05 -3.34
CA TYR A 152 2.59 9.19 -2.55
C TYR A 152 2.64 8.91 -1.04
N HIS A 153 1.99 7.84 -0.58
CA HIS A 153 1.93 7.50 0.84
C HIS A 153 3.23 6.87 1.36
N GLY A 154 4.01 6.20 0.51
CA GLY A 154 5.38 5.77 0.82
C GLY A 154 6.26 6.97 1.20
N GLY A 155 6.19 8.05 0.41
CA GLY A 155 6.82 9.33 0.77
C GLY A 155 6.28 9.91 2.09
N GLN A 156 4.97 9.83 2.32
CA GLN A 156 4.37 10.26 3.60
C GLN A 156 4.90 9.46 4.80
N ILE A 157 5.06 8.14 4.66
CA ILE A 157 5.62 7.27 5.69
C ILE A 157 7.06 7.68 5.99
N VAL A 158 7.90 7.87 4.97
CA VAL A 158 9.29 8.33 5.12
C VAL A 158 9.35 9.65 5.90
N MET A 159 8.48 10.61 5.56
CA MET A 159 8.40 11.89 6.27
C MET A 159 7.96 11.73 7.73
N LEU A 160 6.92 10.93 8.01
CA LEU A 160 6.42 10.70 9.36
C LEU A 160 7.46 10.01 10.25
N VAL A 161 8.15 8.99 9.72
CA VAL A 161 9.24 8.30 10.42
C VAL A 161 10.38 9.28 10.72
N THR A 162 10.82 10.03 9.71
CA THR A 162 11.90 11.01 9.87
C THR A 162 11.56 12.07 10.91
N GLN A 163 10.31 12.57 10.91
CA GLN A 163 9.86 13.56 11.87
C GLN A 163 9.80 12.98 13.29
N ALA A 164 9.22 11.79 13.46
CA ALA A 164 9.16 11.11 14.74
C ALA A 164 10.54 10.88 15.37
N GLN A 165 11.54 10.53 14.57
CA GLN A 165 12.92 10.35 15.03
C GLN A 165 13.59 11.67 15.45
N ARG A 166 13.21 12.80 14.86
CA ARG A 166 13.75 14.13 15.20
C ARG A 166 13.15 14.75 16.45
N GLU A 167 11.93 14.38 16.79
CA GLU A 167 11.22 14.88 17.98
C GLU A 167 11.56 14.11 19.27
N ARG A 168 12.50 13.16 19.18
CA ARG A 168 13.02 12.33 20.27
C ARG A 168 14.47 12.67 20.57
#